data_AF-X1AGH8-F1
#
_entry.id   AF-X1AGH8-F1
#
_cell.length_a   1.000
_cell.length_b   1.000
_cell.length_c   1.000
_cell.angle_alpha   90.00
_cell.angle_beta   90.00
_cell.angle_gamma   90.00
#
_symmetry.space_group_name_H-M   'P 1'
#
loop_
_entity.id
_entity.type
_entity.pdbx_description
1 polymer ?
#
loop_
_entity_poly.entity_id
_entity_poly.type
_entity_poly.pdbx_seq_one_letter_code
_entity_poly.pdbx_strand_id
1 'polypeptide(L)'
;SSISHQYLAAMAYKLERTEKMNLLTIYLGERSSICAIRDGKSIDTSMSFSPDSGLLQRTGVGDIDGVALLFAMNELGLSAVDALDEISNNAGLIATAGIETDDFQDILDAAKKGNKRADLAVNLYIDGIRKYIGALSTVLGNVDCIVFGGEIGEKSIYVREKCLENMDYMGIRLDLARNKELNGELGLISSDYSVASKTKIYIVPTNEEMVVAYFTKKVIEKGKDLIPEDMIFRL
;
A
#
# COMPACT_ATOMS: atom_id res chain seq x y z
N SER A 1 -8.60 -4.01 0.00
CA SER A 1 -7.35 -4.09 -0.76
C SER A 1 -7.00 -5.47 -1.33
N SER A 2 -7.59 -6.60 -0.90
CA SER A 2 -7.26 -7.92 -1.49
C SER A 2 -7.45 -7.98 -3.01
N ILE A 3 -8.57 -7.43 -3.52
CA ILE A 3 -8.85 -7.32 -4.97
C ILE A 3 -7.78 -6.48 -5.67
N SER A 4 -7.41 -5.34 -5.07
CA SER A 4 -6.37 -4.45 -5.56
C SER A 4 -5.02 -5.18 -5.66
N HIS A 5 -4.58 -5.87 -4.61
CA HIS A 5 -3.34 -6.65 -4.62
C HIS A 5 -3.34 -7.77 -5.67
N GLN A 6 -4.47 -8.45 -5.89
CA GLN A 6 -4.61 -9.44 -6.96
C GLN A 6 -4.44 -8.80 -8.35
N TYR A 7 -5.01 -7.63 -8.57
CA TYR A 7 -4.85 -6.89 -9.82
C TYR A 7 -3.39 -6.48 -10.05
N LEU A 8 -2.77 -5.85 -9.05
CA LEU A 8 -1.38 -5.40 -9.10
C LEU A 8 -0.43 -6.58 -9.36
N ALA A 9 -0.67 -7.72 -8.71
CA ALA A 9 0.12 -8.93 -8.92
C ALA A 9 -0.04 -9.49 -10.33
N ALA A 10 -1.27 -9.60 -10.84
CA ALA A 10 -1.50 -10.08 -12.21
C ALA A 10 -0.83 -9.17 -13.25
N MET A 11 -0.85 -7.84 -13.04
CA MET A 11 -0.13 -6.90 -13.89
C MET A 11 1.39 -7.09 -13.80
N ALA A 12 1.95 -7.26 -12.61
CA ALA A 12 3.36 -7.59 -12.43
C ALA A 12 3.76 -8.85 -13.23
N TYR A 13 2.97 -9.92 -13.10
CA TYR A 13 3.24 -11.19 -13.78
C TYR A 13 3.18 -11.06 -15.30
N LYS A 14 2.25 -10.24 -15.81
CA LYS A 14 2.15 -9.95 -17.23
C LYS A 14 3.38 -9.19 -17.76
N LEU A 15 3.85 -8.19 -17.00
CA LEU A 15 5.01 -7.38 -17.36
C LEU A 15 6.31 -8.20 -17.31
N GLU A 16 6.47 -9.01 -16.27
CA GLU A 16 7.64 -9.85 -16.04
C GLU A 16 7.60 -11.19 -16.80
N ARG A 17 6.44 -11.56 -17.35
CA ARG A 17 6.18 -12.83 -18.04
C ARG A 17 6.46 -14.06 -17.18
N THR A 18 6.29 -13.95 -15.87
CA THR A 18 6.44 -15.04 -14.89
C THR A 18 5.64 -14.72 -13.63
N GLU A 19 5.10 -15.74 -12.96
CA GLU A 19 4.56 -15.63 -11.60
C GLU A 19 5.59 -16.05 -10.52
N LYS A 20 6.71 -16.64 -10.96
CA LYS A 20 7.80 -17.10 -10.08
C LYS A 20 8.73 -15.95 -9.73
N MET A 21 8.32 -15.17 -8.73
CA MET A 21 9.08 -14.03 -8.21
C MET A 21 8.68 -13.76 -6.75
N ASN A 22 9.54 -13.03 -6.05
CA ASN A 22 9.20 -12.34 -4.83
C ASN A 22 8.73 -10.92 -5.15
N LEU A 23 7.45 -10.69 -4.96
CA LEU A 23 6.74 -9.47 -5.32
C LEU A 23 6.23 -8.75 -4.07
N LEU A 24 6.47 -7.45 -3.99
CA LEU A 24 5.75 -6.55 -3.09
C LEU A 24 4.73 -5.75 -3.89
N THR A 25 3.47 -5.81 -3.47
CA THR A 25 2.43 -4.91 -3.99
C THR A 25 2.09 -3.90 -2.91
N ILE A 26 2.16 -2.62 -3.25
CA ILE A 26 1.91 -1.48 -2.37
C ILE A 26 0.69 -0.77 -2.94
N TYR A 27 -0.43 -0.89 -2.25
CA TYR A 27 -1.67 -0.22 -2.62
C TYR A 27 -1.92 0.93 -1.66
N LEU A 28 -1.92 2.17 -2.16
CA LEU A 28 -2.11 3.38 -1.37
C LEU A 28 -3.37 4.11 -1.86
N GLY A 29 -4.52 3.75 -1.31
CA GLY A 29 -5.81 4.41 -1.55
C GLY A 29 -6.47 4.80 -0.23
N GLU A 30 -7.81 4.88 -0.22
CA GLU A 30 -8.60 5.15 0.99
C GLU A 30 -8.17 4.27 2.18
N ARG A 31 -7.95 2.99 1.87
CA ARG A 31 -7.33 2.03 2.78
C ARG A 31 -6.05 1.47 2.15
N SER A 32 -4.93 1.87 2.72
CA SER A 32 -3.59 1.55 2.25
C SER A 32 -3.07 0.26 2.89
N SER A 33 -2.48 -0.62 2.08
CA SER A 33 -1.82 -1.84 2.55
C SER A 33 -0.67 -2.28 1.65
N ILE A 34 0.21 -3.12 2.19
CA ILE A 34 1.31 -3.76 1.47
C ILE A 34 1.16 -5.27 1.58
N CYS A 35 1.38 -6.00 0.50
CA CYS A 35 1.32 -7.45 0.48
C CYS A 35 2.60 -8.05 -0.11
N ALA A 36 3.16 -9.02 0.61
CA ALA A 36 4.26 -9.86 0.19
C ALA A 36 3.75 -11.12 -0.50
N ILE A 37 4.23 -11.34 -1.73
CA ILE A 37 3.78 -12.41 -2.59
C ILE A 37 4.99 -13.21 -3.07
N ARG A 38 4.97 -14.53 -2.87
CA ARG A 38 6.01 -15.45 -3.33
C ARG A 38 5.41 -16.46 -4.29
N ASP A 39 5.94 -16.53 -5.50
CA ASP A 39 5.54 -17.50 -6.53
C ASP A 39 4.01 -17.54 -6.74
N GLY A 40 3.39 -16.36 -6.88
CA GLY A 40 1.94 -16.25 -7.08
C GLY A 40 1.09 -16.29 -5.81
N LYS A 41 1.68 -16.53 -4.63
CA LYS A 41 0.93 -16.72 -3.37
C LYS A 41 1.23 -15.61 -2.37
N SER A 42 0.18 -14.94 -1.88
CA SER A 42 0.29 -14.02 -0.74
C SER A 42 0.79 -14.79 0.47
N ILE A 43 1.94 -14.38 1.02
CA ILE A 43 2.53 -15.00 2.22
C ILE A 43 2.43 -14.11 3.45
N ASP A 44 2.29 -12.78 3.26
CA ASP A 44 2.14 -11.82 4.35
C ASP A 44 1.52 -10.50 3.83
N THR A 45 0.91 -9.73 4.72
CA THR A 45 0.26 -8.45 4.41
C THR A 45 0.25 -7.53 5.64
N SER A 46 0.25 -6.22 5.41
CA SER A 46 0.26 -5.25 6.50
C SER A 46 -1.04 -5.21 7.30
N MET A 47 -2.17 -5.53 6.67
CA MET A 47 -3.47 -5.62 7.36
C MET A 47 -3.65 -7.00 7.99
N SER A 48 -4.09 -7.02 9.24
CA SER A 48 -4.39 -8.21 10.04
C SER A 48 -5.90 -8.49 10.06
N PHE A 49 -6.46 -8.74 11.25
CA PHE A 49 -7.88 -9.04 11.45
C PHE A 49 -8.81 -7.94 10.93
N SER A 50 -8.45 -6.68 11.15
CA SER A 50 -9.22 -5.52 10.69
C SER A 50 -8.46 -4.74 9.61
N PRO A 51 -9.18 -4.03 8.73
CA PRO A 51 -8.57 -3.15 7.74
C PRO A 51 -8.01 -1.85 8.36
N ASP A 52 -8.08 -1.68 9.68
CA ASP A 52 -7.54 -0.54 10.43
C ASP A 52 -6.16 -0.83 11.02
N SER A 53 -5.62 -2.04 10.82
CA SER A 53 -4.27 -2.42 11.23
C SER A 53 -3.22 -2.19 10.14
N GLY A 54 -1.96 -2.06 10.53
CA GLY A 54 -0.85 -1.83 9.64
C GLY A 54 -0.56 -0.36 9.40
N LEU A 55 -0.70 0.07 8.15
CA LEU A 55 -0.38 1.45 7.78
C LEU A 55 -1.33 2.44 8.45
N LEU A 56 -0.83 3.64 8.73
CA LEU A 56 -1.68 4.78 9.05
C LEU A 56 -2.66 4.98 7.87
N GLN A 57 -3.96 5.05 8.16
CA GLN A 57 -5.00 5.19 7.15
C GLN A 57 -5.45 6.66 7.06
N ARG A 58 -6.39 6.97 6.15
CA ARG A 58 -6.98 8.31 6.09
C ARG A 58 -7.59 8.70 7.43
N THR A 59 -8.45 7.85 7.96
CA THR A 59 -9.20 8.04 9.22
C THR A 59 -8.88 7.01 10.29
N GLY A 60 -8.20 5.92 9.91
CA GLY A 60 -7.86 4.81 10.80
C GLY A 60 -6.43 4.94 11.34
N VAL A 61 -6.20 4.46 12.57
CA VAL A 61 -4.94 4.64 13.29
C VAL A 61 -3.79 3.79 12.75
N GLY A 62 -4.07 2.65 12.10
CA GLY A 62 -3.03 1.69 11.74
C GLY A 62 -2.55 0.90 12.96
N ASP A 63 -1.26 0.60 13.02
CA ASP A 63 -0.66 -0.01 14.20
C ASP A 63 -0.65 0.95 15.40
N ILE A 64 -1.17 0.46 16.53
CA ILE A 64 -1.20 1.17 17.81
C ILE A 64 -0.79 0.25 18.96
N ASP A 65 -0.13 0.82 19.97
CA ASP A 65 0.14 0.13 21.23
C ASP A 65 -1.17 -0.14 21.99
N GLY A 66 -1.46 -1.41 22.26
CA GLY A 66 -2.66 -1.82 22.98
C GLY A 66 -2.73 -1.25 24.41
N VAL A 67 -1.59 -1.04 25.08
CA VAL A 67 -1.55 -0.41 26.40
C VAL A 67 -1.89 1.08 26.29
N ALA A 68 -1.40 1.77 25.25
CA ALA A 68 -1.76 3.17 25.02
C ALA A 68 -3.25 3.34 24.73
N LEU A 69 -3.85 2.42 23.96
CA LEU A 69 -5.29 2.41 23.73
C LEU A 69 -6.07 2.21 25.03
N LEU A 70 -5.71 1.21 25.84
CA LEU A 70 -6.37 0.95 27.13
C LEU A 70 -6.23 2.13 28.11
N PHE A 71 -5.06 2.78 28.12
CA PHE A 71 -4.84 4.00 28.90
C PHE A 71 -5.76 5.13 28.42
N ALA A 72 -5.82 5.40 27.12
CA ALA A 72 -6.68 6.43 26.55
C ALA A 72 -8.16 6.16 26.84
N MET A 73 -8.60 4.91 26.73
CA MET A 73 -9.96 4.49 27.09
C MET A 73 -10.28 4.82 28.56
N ASN A 74 -9.37 4.53 29.48
CA ASN A 74 -9.56 4.82 30.90
C ASN A 74 -9.60 6.33 31.18
N GLU A 75 -8.64 7.08 30.65
CA GLU A 75 -8.53 8.53 30.92
C GLU A 75 -9.67 9.34 30.30
N LEU A 76 -10.15 8.94 29.12
CA LEU A 76 -11.22 9.62 28.41
C LEU A 76 -12.62 9.05 28.72
N GLY A 77 -12.69 7.96 29.50
CA GLY A 77 -13.95 7.29 29.83
C GLY A 77 -14.63 6.64 28.62
N LEU A 78 -13.87 6.18 27.63
CA LEU A 78 -14.41 5.59 26.40
C LEU A 78 -14.85 4.16 26.64
N SER A 79 -16.03 3.79 26.11
CA SER A 79 -16.39 2.39 25.96
C SER A 79 -15.55 1.73 24.85
N ALA A 80 -15.57 0.41 24.77
CA ALA A 80 -14.92 -0.31 23.65
C ALA A 80 -15.52 0.07 22.28
N VAL A 81 -16.80 0.45 22.23
CA VAL A 81 -17.46 0.88 20.99
C VAL A 81 -16.99 2.27 20.60
N ASP A 82 -16.92 3.20 21.56
CA ASP A 82 -16.43 4.56 21.29
C ASP A 82 -14.95 4.53 20.88
N ALA A 83 -14.14 3.73 21.57
CA ALA A 83 -12.73 3.55 21.23
C ALA A 83 -12.54 2.98 19.82
N LEU A 84 -13.39 2.03 19.41
CA LEU A 84 -13.38 1.47 18.06
C LEU A 84 -13.71 2.54 17.01
N ASP A 85 -14.72 3.37 17.27
CA ASP A 85 -15.09 4.47 16.36
C ASP A 85 -13.94 5.48 16.24
N GLU A 86 -13.34 5.87 17.37
CA GLU A 86 -12.21 6.79 17.41
C GLU A 86 -11.03 6.28 16.57
N ILE A 87 -10.60 5.04 16.76
CA ILE A 87 -9.43 4.50 16.04
C ILE A 87 -9.70 4.17 14.57
N SER A 88 -10.96 4.06 14.15
CA SER A 88 -11.33 3.69 12.77
C SER A 88 -11.73 4.89 11.91
N ASN A 89 -12.36 5.89 12.54
CA ASN A 89 -13.04 6.99 11.84
C ASN A 89 -12.54 8.38 12.24
N ASN A 90 -11.99 8.56 13.44
CA ASN A 90 -11.58 9.87 13.97
C ASN A 90 -10.05 9.97 14.21
N ALA A 91 -9.27 9.09 13.58
CA ALA A 91 -7.81 9.01 13.73
C ALA A 91 -7.10 9.22 12.38
N GLY A 92 -5.93 8.60 12.21
CA GLY A 92 -5.25 8.56 10.93
C GLY A 92 -4.59 9.87 10.50
N LEU A 93 -4.44 10.01 9.19
CA LEU A 93 -3.87 11.18 8.52
C LEU A 93 -4.65 12.45 8.83
N ILE A 94 -5.99 12.42 8.74
CA ILE A 94 -6.81 13.63 8.91
C ILE A 94 -6.74 14.17 10.34
N ALA A 95 -6.79 13.29 11.34
CA ALA A 95 -6.71 13.67 12.74
C ALA A 95 -5.30 14.15 13.10
N THR A 96 -4.27 13.52 12.55
CA THR A 96 -2.88 13.96 12.78
C THR A 96 -2.64 15.34 12.16
N ALA A 97 -3.03 15.52 10.89
CA ALA A 97 -2.90 16.77 10.15
C ALA A 97 -3.79 17.89 10.70
N GLY A 98 -4.92 17.54 11.31
CA GLY A 98 -5.97 18.49 11.70
C GLY A 98 -6.66 19.10 10.48
N ILE A 99 -6.82 18.33 9.41
CA ILE A 99 -7.43 18.75 8.14
C ILE A 99 -8.44 17.70 7.73
N GLU A 100 -9.72 18.09 7.70
CA GLU A 100 -10.80 17.26 7.18
C GLU A 100 -10.76 17.27 5.66
N THR A 101 -10.35 16.16 5.05
CA THR A 101 -10.27 15.99 3.59
C THR A 101 -10.34 14.51 3.21
N ASP A 102 -10.79 14.24 1.99
CA ASP A 102 -10.68 12.95 1.30
C ASP A 102 -9.43 12.85 0.42
N ASP A 103 -8.78 13.98 0.11
CA ASP A 103 -7.63 14.06 -0.77
C ASP A 103 -6.31 14.22 0.01
N PHE A 104 -5.41 13.24 -0.15
CA PHE A 104 -4.06 13.30 0.42
C PHE A 104 -3.23 14.49 -0.12
N GLN A 105 -3.53 14.98 -1.32
CA GLN A 105 -2.85 16.11 -1.92
C GLN A 105 -3.05 17.40 -1.11
N ASP A 106 -4.21 17.59 -0.49
CA ASP A 106 -4.47 18.73 0.40
C ASP A 106 -3.53 18.73 1.61
N ILE A 107 -3.30 17.56 2.21
CA ILE A 107 -2.39 17.39 3.34
C ILE A 107 -0.94 17.67 2.90
N LEU A 108 -0.52 17.15 1.75
CA LEU A 108 0.80 17.44 1.19
C LEU A 108 1.01 18.94 0.94
N ASP A 109 0.01 19.62 0.38
CA ASP A 109 0.13 21.04 0.07
C ASP A 109 0.10 21.91 1.32
N ALA A 110 -0.66 21.52 2.34
CA ALA A 110 -0.59 22.15 3.66
C ALA A 110 0.80 21.98 4.29
N ALA A 111 1.40 20.78 4.20
CA ALA A 111 2.76 20.53 4.68
C ALA A 111 3.78 21.44 3.95
N LYS A 112 3.71 21.53 2.61
CA LYS A 112 4.57 22.43 1.81
C LYS A 112 4.40 23.91 2.17
N LYS A 113 3.20 24.32 2.59
CA LYS A 113 2.90 25.68 3.07
C LYS A 113 3.35 25.93 4.52
N GLY A 114 3.98 24.96 5.17
CA GLY A 114 4.54 25.09 6.51
C GLY A 114 3.61 24.65 7.64
N ASN A 115 2.50 23.96 7.36
CA ASN A 115 1.68 23.36 8.41
C ASN A 115 2.43 22.17 9.04
N LYS A 116 2.89 22.38 10.29
CA LYS A 116 3.66 21.38 11.04
C LYS A 116 2.91 20.08 11.32
N ARG A 117 1.59 20.14 11.51
CA ARG A 117 0.77 18.94 11.76
C ARG A 117 0.62 18.13 10.48
N ALA A 118 0.40 18.79 9.36
CA ALA A 118 0.34 18.12 8.06
C ALA A 118 1.69 17.49 7.69
N ASP A 119 2.81 18.19 7.94
CA ASP A 119 4.15 17.64 7.75
C ASP A 119 4.39 16.40 8.64
N LEU A 120 4.01 16.45 9.92
CA LEU A 120 4.07 15.29 10.80
C LEU A 120 3.23 14.11 10.27
N ALA A 121 2.00 14.36 9.83
CA ALA A 121 1.11 13.32 9.30
C ALA A 121 1.71 12.63 8.07
N VAL A 122 2.25 13.42 7.12
CA VAL A 122 2.91 12.91 5.92
C VAL A 122 4.13 12.07 6.28
N ASN A 123 4.96 12.55 7.22
CA ASN A 123 6.16 11.82 7.65
C ASN A 123 5.81 10.51 8.35
N LEU A 124 4.80 10.49 9.24
CA LEU A 124 4.34 9.26 9.89
C LEU A 124 3.80 8.23 8.89
N TYR A 125 3.04 8.69 7.89
CA TYR A 125 2.50 7.83 6.84
C TYR A 125 3.62 7.20 5.98
N ILE A 126 4.57 8.02 5.52
CA ILE A 126 5.74 7.56 4.76
C ILE A 126 6.58 6.60 5.60
N ASP A 127 6.85 6.91 6.86
CA ASP A 127 7.63 6.06 7.76
C ASP A 127 6.95 4.71 8.00
N GLY A 128 5.62 4.69 8.14
CA GLY A 128 4.84 3.45 8.23
C GLY A 128 5.02 2.58 6.99
N ILE A 129 4.89 3.17 5.79
CA ILE A 129 5.10 2.48 4.52
C ILE A 129 6.53 1.92 4.44
N ARG A 130 7.54 2.73 4.76
CA ARG A 130 8.96 2.32 4.75
C ARG A 130 9.22 1.14 5.68
N LYS A 131 8.70 1.19 6.90
CA LYS A 131 8.84 0.10 7.88
C LYS A 131 8.23 -1.20 7.36
N TYR A 132 7.04 -1.13 6.76
CA TYR A 132 6.40 -2.31 6.19
C TYR A 132 7.09 -2.84 4.93
N ILE A 133 7.63 -1.97 4.07
CA ILE A 133 8.49 -2.40 2.95
C ILE A 133 9.68 -3.19 3.50
N GLY A 134 10.37 -2.69 4.53
CA GLY A 134 11.50 -3.39 5.16
C GLY A 134 11.10 -4.72 5.80
N ALA A 135 10.02 -4.74 6.58
CA ALA A 135 9.53 -5.93 7.26
C ALA A 135 9.15 -7.02 6.25
N LEU A 136 8.32 -6.68 5.26
CA LEU A 136 7.83 -7.63 4.26
C LEU A 136 8.93 -8.06 3.27
N SER A 137 9.89 -7.18 2.97
CA SER A 137 11.10 -7.57 2.23
C SER A 137 11.91 -8.62 3.02
N THR A 138 12.00 -8.49 4.34
CA THR A 138 12.70 -9.47 5.18
C THR A 138 12.02 -10.84 5.15
N VAL A 139 10.68 -10.87 5.12
CA VAL A 139 9.88 -12.11 4.97
C VAL A 139 10.08 -12.74 3.58
N LEU A 140 10.20 -11.92 2.54
CA LEU A 140 10.41 -12.38 1.16
C LEU A 140 11.85 -12.85 0.89
N GLY A 141 12.84 -12.20 1.49
CA GLY A 141 14.24 -12.29 1.10
C GLY A 141 14.55 -11.30 -0.02
N ASN A 142 15.09 -11.78 -1.15
CA ASN A 142 15.34 -10.92 -2.31
C ASN A 142 14.01 -10.48 -2.91
N VAL A 143 13.76 -9.17 -3.03
CA VAL A 143 12.57 -8.64 -3.70
C VAL A 143 12.90 -8.43 -5.18
N ASP A 144 12.20 -9.15 -6.06
CA ASP A 144 12.41 -9.05 -7.50
C ASP A 144 11.63 -7.89 -8.10
N CYS A 145 10.43 -7.61 -7.56
CA CYS A 145 9.52 -6.62 -8.10
C CYS A 145 8.75 -5.89 -6.98
N ILE A 146 8.58 -4.58 -7.14
CA ILE A 146 7.69 -3.74 -6.35
C ILE A 146 6.67 -3.10 -7.31
N VAL A 147 5.40 -3.12 -6.93
CA VAL A 147 4.33 -2.45 -7.70
C VAL A 147 3.59 -1.47 -6.81
N PHE A 148 3.55 -0.21 -7.22
CA PHE A 148 2.68 0.81 -6.64
C PHE A 148 1.36 0.88 -7.38
N GLY A 149 0.26 0.91 -6.63
CA GLY A 149 -1.09 1.18 -7.10
C GLY A 149 -1.89 1.97 -6.06
N GLY A 150 -3.15 2.25 -6.38
CA GLY A 150 -4.01 3.12 -5.59
C GLY A 150 -3.72 4.59 -5.86
N GLU A 151 -4.68 5.46 -5.57
CA GLU A 151 -4.62 6.87 -5.96
C GLU A 151 -3.32 7.57 -5.56
N ILE A 152 -2.87 7.38 -4.32
CA ILE A 152 -1.63 7.98 -3.80
C ILE A 152 -0.41 7.31 -4.45
N GLY A 153 -0.43 5.97 -4.55
CA GLY A 153 0.68 5.19 -5.10
C GLY A 153 0.92 5.51 -6.58
N GLU A 154 -0.14 5.79 -7.32
CA GLU A 154 -0.11 6.08 -8.75
C GLU A 154 0.29 7.54 -9.03
N LYS A 155 -0.22 8.50 -8.25
CA LYS A 155 -0.14 9.93 -8.59
C LYS A 155 0.83 10.74 -7.73
N SER A 156 1.34 10.20 -6.61
CA SER A 156 2.24 10.94 -5.72
C SER A 156 3.71 10.56 -5.93
N ILE A 157 4.37 11.34 -6.78
CA ILE A 157 5.83 11.30 -7.00
C ILE A 157 6.57 11.35 -5.65
N TYR A 158 6.19 12.32 -4.80
CA TYR A 158 6.84 12.56 -3.51
C TYR A 158 6.76 11.35 -2.58
N VAL A 159 5.58 10.72 -2.47
CA VAL A 159 5.42 9.53 -1.63
C VAL A 159 6.27 8.39 -2.14
N ARG A 160 6.25 8.09 -3.45
CA ARG A 160 7.09 7.01 -4.01
C ARG A 160 8.58 7.25 -3.77
N GLU A 161 9.06 8.48 -3.98
CA GLU A 161 10.46 8.85 -3.73
C GLU A 161 10.84 8.64 -2.26
N LYS A 162 10.03 9.19 -1.34
CA LYS A 162 10.32 9.11 0.09
C LYS A 162 10.15 7.71 0.66
N CYS A 163 9.21 6.91 0.14
CA CYS A 163 9.05 5.53 0.57
C CYS A 163 10.24 4.64 0.19
N LEU A 164 10.94 4.95 -0.91
CA LEU A 164 12.06 4.14 -1.41
C LEU A 164 13.44 4.79 -1.16
N GLU A 165 13.47 5.95 -0.51
CA GLU A 165 14.71 6.68 -0.21
C GLU A 165 15.67 5.84 0.65
N ASN A 166 16.95 5.83 0.28
CA ASN A 166 18.03 5.10 0.96
C ASN A 166 17.85 3.57 1.03
N MET A 167 17.14 2.95 0.09
CA MET A 167 16.97 1.48 0.02
C MET A 167 17.94 0.79 -0.97
N ASP A 168 18.96 1.49 -1.49
CA ASP A 168 19.95 0.92 -2.41
C ASP A 168 20.63 -0.34 -1.85
N TYR A 169 20.81 -0.41 -0.52
CA TYR A 169 21.41 -1.57 0.15
C TYR A 169 20.56 -2.85 0.02
N MET A 170 19.26 -2.72 -0.26
CA MET A 170 18.33 -3.82 -0.55
C MET A 170 18.21 -4.09 -2.05
N GLY A 171 18.91 -3.33 -2.89
CA GLY A 171 18.80 -3.38 -4.34
C GLY A 171 17.55 -2.69 -4.90
N ILE A 172 16.91 -1.85 -4.09
CA ILE A 172 15.74 -1.04 -4.46
C ILE A 172 16.23 0.37 -4.77
N ARG A 173 16.13 0.79 -6.02
CA ARG A 173 16.52 2.13 -6.44
C ARG A 173 15.56 2.69 -7.47
N LEU A 174 15.03 3.88 -7.19
CA LEU A 174 14.11 4.59 -8.04
C LEU A 174 14.86 5.44 -9.09
N ASP A 175 14.35 5.48 -10.32
CA ASP A 175 14.73 6.45 -11.33
C ASP A 175 13.83 7.68 -11.20
N LEU A 176 14.37 8.78 -10.68
CA LEU A 176 13.60 9.99 -10.40
C LEU A 176 13.00 10.63 -11.65
N ALA A 177 13.66 10.50 -12.81
CA ALA A 177 13.16 11.06 -14.06
C ALA A 177 11.95 10.26 -14.56
N ARG A 178 12.08 8.92 -14.63
CA ARG A 178 10.97 8.03 -15.01
C ARG A 178 9.80 8.10 -14.02
N ASN A 179 10.11 8.19 -12.72
CA ASN A 179 9.10 8.34 -11.68
C ASN A 179 8.21 9.58 -11.87
N LYS A 180 8.81 10.67 -12.35
CA LYS A 180 8.11 11.91 -12.67
C LYS A 180 7.37 11.85 -14.00
N GLU A 181 8.01 11.30 -15.03
CA GLU A 181 7.46 11.19 -16.39
C GLU A 181 6.21 10.31 -16.43
N LEU A 182 6.25 9.15 -15.78
CA LEU A 182 5.19 8.14 -15.81
C LEU A 182 4.17 8.31 -14.67
N ASN A 183 4.05 9.50 -14.09
CA ASN A 183 3.18 9.71 -12.95
C ASN A 183 1.70 9.49 -13.32
N GLY A 184 1.05 8.52 -12.67
CA GLY A 184 -0.32 8.08 -12.99
C GLY A 184 -0.41 7.15 -14.21
N GLU A 185 0.70 6.80 -14.85
CA GLU A 185 0.73 5.93 -16.02
C GLU A 185 1.41 4.59 -15.72
N LEU A 186 1.02 3.55 -16.47
CA LEU A 186 1.65 2.23 -16.36
C LEU A 186 3.11 2.30 -16.85
N GLY A 187 4.08 1.96 -15.99
CA GLY A 187 5.46 1.86 -16.47
C GLY A 187 6.51 1.54 -15.41
N LEU A 188 7.71 1.21 -15.90
CA LEU A 188 8.88 0.84 -15.09
C LEU A 188 9.62 2.10 -14.64
N ILE A 189 9.77 2.27 -13.33
CA ILE A 189 10.37 3.45 -12.68
C ILE A 189 11.60 3.11 -11.83
N SER A 190 12.08 1.86 -11.83
CA SER A 190 13.35 1.50 -11.19
C SER A 190 14.56 1.97 -11.99
N SER A 191 15.65 2.29 -11.30
CA SER A 191 16.92 2.67 -11.92
C SER A 191 17.65 1.50 -12.57
N ASP A 192 18.26 1.73 -13.73
CA ASP A 192 19.08 0.75 -14.45
C ASP A 192 20.54 0.71 -13.94
N TYR A 193 20.90 1.59 -12.99
CA TYR A 193 22.27 2.06 -12.81
C TYR A 193 23.23 1.16 -12.00
N SER A 194 22.89 -0.06 -11.59
CA SER A 194 23.90 -0.94 -11.00
C SER A 194 23.56 -2.43 -10.98
N VAL A 195 24.60 -3.25 -10.89
CA VAL A 195 24.56 -4.68 -10.54
C VAL A 195 23.84 -4.93 -9.18
N ALA A 196 23.70 -3.89 -8.34
CA ALA A 196 22.96 -3.93 -7.09
C ALA A 196 21.45 -3.61 -7.24
N SER A 197 21.04 -2.82 -8.24
CA SER A 197 19.62 -2.51 -8.50
C SER A 197 18.96 -3.71 -9.21
N LYS A 198 18.51 -4.69 -8.43
CA LYS A 198 17.86 -5.91 -8.94
C LYS A 198 16.35 -5.81 -8.93
N THR A 199 15.79 -4.95 -8.08
CA THR A 199 14.35 -4.85 -7.90
C THR A 199 13.75 -3.93 -8.96
N LYS A 200 12.86 -4.49 -9.79
CA LYS A 200 12.04 -3.68 -10.69
C LYS A 200 10.94 -2.97 -9.91
N ILE A 201 10.63 -1.74 -10.29
CA ILE A 201 9.61 -0.93 -9.61
C ILE A 201 8.63 -0.45 -10.68
N TYR A 202 7.35 -0.73 -10.52
CA TYR A 202 6.31 -0.32 -11.45
C TYR A 202 5.27 0.59 -10.79
N ILE A 203 4.73 1.49 -11.59
CA ILE A 203 3.43 2.13 -11.34
C ILE A 203 2.39 1.33 -12.14
N VAL A 204 1.29 0.95 -11.51
CA VAL A 204 0.17 0.26 -12.14
C VAL A 204 -1.13 0.97 -11.75
N PRO A 205 -1.80 1.64 -12.71
CA PRO A 205 -3.16 2.15 -12.51
C PRO A 205 -4.11 1.01 -12.15
N THR A 206 -4.69 1.07 -10.96
CA THR A 206 -5.46 -0.04 -10.40
C THR A 206 -6.84 -0.11 -11.04
N ASN A 207 -7.30 -1.31 -11.39
CA ASN A 207 -8.65 -1.55 -11.87
C ASN A 207 -9.26 -2.75 -11.15
N GLU A 208 -9.94 -2.47 -10.05
CA GLU A 208 -10.55 -3.51 -9.20
C GLU A 208 -11.77 -4.14 -9.88
N GLU A 209 -12.51 -3.35 -10.67
CA GLU A 209 -13.68 -3.77 -11.42
C GLU A 209 -13.35 -4.89 -12.40
N MET A 210 -12.16 -4.87 -13.01
CA MET A 210 -11.70 -5.94 -13.90
C MET A 210 -11.57 -7.29 -13.19
N VAL A 211 -11.14 -7.30 -11.93
CA VAL A 211 -11.04 -8.53 -11.13
C VAL A 211 -12.44 -9.05 -10.79
N VAL A 212 -13.34 -8.15 -10.40
CA VAL A 212 -14.75 -8.49 -10.11
C VAL A 212 -15.43 -9.05 -11.36
N ALA A 213 -15.25 -8.40 -12.51
CA ALA A 213 -15.80 -8.86 -13.79
C ALA A 213 -15.26 -10.24 -14.18
N TYR A 214 -13.95 -10.47 -13.98
CA TYR A 214 -13.32 -11.77 -14.23
C TYR A 214 -13.95 -12.89 -13.40
N PHE A 215 -14.09 -12.70 -12.08
CA PHE A 215 -14.68 -13.72 -11.22
C PHE A 215 -16.20 -13.87 -11.44
N THR A 216 -16.91 -12.78 -11.74
CA THR A 216 -18.33 -12.83 -12.11
C THR A 216 -18.55 -13.73 -13.33
N LYS A 217 -17.75 -13.51 -14.39
CA LYS A 217 -17.78 -14.38 -15.58
C LYS A 217 -17.53 -15.84 -15.22
N LYS A 218 -16.53 -16.11 -14.36
CA LYS A 218 -16.16 -17.46 -13.94
C LYS A 218 -17.27 -18.17 -13.15
N VAL A 219 -17.99 -17.46 -12.27
CA VAL A 219 -19.17 -17.98 -11.57
C VAL A 219 -20.28 -18.35 -12.55
N ILE A 220 -20.60 -17.46 -13.50
CA ILE A 220 -21.63 -17.69 -14.52
C ILE A 220 -21.29 -18.91 -15.38
N GLU A 221 -20.05 -19.04 -15.84
CA GLU A 221 -19.59 -20.16 -16.68
C GLU A 221 -19.61 -21.50 -15.92
N LYS A 222 -19.30 -21.50 -14.62
CA LYS A 222 -19.31 -22.72 -13.82
C LYS A 222 -20.69 -23.11 -13.31
N GLY A 223 -21.63 -22.17 -13.23
CA GLY A 223 -22.96 -22.38 -12.64
C GLY A 223 -22.94 -22.74 -11.16
N LYS A 224 -21.87 -22.35 -10.44
CA LYS A 224 -21.68 -22.60 -9.00
C LYS A 224 -20.72 -21.59 -8.39
N ASP A 225 -20.71 -21.53 -7.07
CA ASP A 225 -19.74 -20.73 -6.31
C ASP A 225 -18.30 -21.21 -6.57
N LEU A 226 -17.38 -20.25 -6.54
CA LEU A 226 -15.95 -20.51 -6.67
C LEU A 226 -15.39 -21.02 -5.34
N ILE A 227 -14.54 -22.05 -5.42
CA ILE A 227 -13.69 -22.47 -4.29
C ILE A 227 -12.39 -21.65 -4.28
N PRO A 228 -11.63 -21.59 -3.18
CA PRO A 228 -10.41 -20.79 -3.10
C PRO A 228 -9.41 -21.05 -4.23
N GLU A 229 -9.30 -22.29 -4.70
CA GLU A 229 -8.43 -22.68 -5.81
C GLU A 229 -8.86 -22.06 -7.15
N ASP A 230 -10.14 -21.71 -7.28
CA ASP A 230 -10.69 -21.00 -8.42
C ASP A 230 -10.53 -19.48 -8.31
N MET A 231 -10.19 -18.96 -7.12
CA MET A 231 -10.07 -17.52 -6.87
C MET A 231 -8.67 -16.97 -7.16
N ILE A 232 -8.02 -17.51 -8.19
CA ILE A 232 -6.74 -17.00 -8.70
C ILE A 232 -7.05 -16.10 -9.92
N PHE A 233 -6.76 -14.81 -9.79
CA PHE A 233 -6.88 -13.84 -10.86
C PHE A 233 -5.64 -13.86 -11.77
N ARG A 234 -5.84 -13.93 -13.08
CA ARG A 234 -4.78 -13.91 -14.10
C ARG A 234 -5.22 -13.09 -15.31
N LEU A 235 -4.32 -12.27 -15.85
CA LEU A 235 -4.51 -11.40 -17.03
C LEU A 235 -3.95 -12.00 -18.32
#